data_AF-A0A2R6L872-F1
#
_entry.id   AF-A0A2R6L872-F1
#
_cell.length_a   1.000
_cell.length_b   1.000
_cell.length_c   1.000
_cell.angle_alpha   90.00
_cell.angle_beta   90.00
_cell.angle_gamma   90.00
#
_symmetry.space_group_name_H-M   'P 1'
#
loop_
_entity.id
_entity.type
_entity.pdbx_description
1 polymer ?
#
loop_
_entity_poly.entity_id
_entity_poly.type
_entity_poly.pdbx_seq_one_letter_code
_entity_poly.pdbx_strand_id
1 'polypeptide(L)'
;VETTRDALAAARAGDVSAMHDATEGGVLGALHEMAASAGVRIAVDSEAVPFQPAVRETCEALSMNPWRATTSGSLLLAVPPEDVDAVVAALDDRGTPVGVAGRIEAGEGVVLDGEETEPPDGDASWPVYERLLDGA
;
A
#
# COMPACT_ATOMS: atom_id res chain seq x y z
N VAL A 1 10.56 -3.19 -8.20
CA VAL A 1 9.81 -1.92 -8.21
C VAL A 1 10.83 -0.79 -8.23
N GLU A 2 10.67 0.16 -9.13
CA GLU A 2 11.49 1.37 -9.21
C GLU A 2 10.55 2.56 -9.05
N THR A 3 10.16 2.87 -7.81
CA THR A 3 8.99 3.73 -7.50
C THR A 3 8.98 5.06 -8.25
N THR A 4 10.11 5.74 -8.42
CA THR A 4 10.16 6.99 -9.20
C THR A 4 9.84 6.77 -10.69
N ARG A 5 10.31 5.68 -11.29
CA ARG A 5 10.03 5.35 -12.69
C ARG A 5 8.60 4.84 -12.86
N ASP A 6 8.09 4.10 -11.88
CA ASP A 6 6.71 3.59 -11.86
C ASP A 6 5.70 4.74 -11.71
N ALA A 7 5.96 5.69 -10.80
CA ALA A 7 5.19 6.92 -10.68
C ALA A 7 5.15 7.71 -12.00
N LEU A 8 6.31 7.88 -12.65
CA LEU A 8 6.39 8.58 -13.93
C LEU A 8 5.64 7.84 -15.05
N ALA A 9 5.66 6.52 -15.05
CA ALA A 9 4.93 5.71 -16.03
C ALA A 9 3.42 5.85 -15.83
N ALA A 10 2.94 5.71 -14.60
CA ALA A 10 1.53 5.88 -14.24
C ALA A 10 1.01 7.28 -14.63
N ALA A 11 1.71 8.34 -14.23
CA ALA A 11 1.32 9.72 -14.53
C ALA A 11 1.36 10.08 -16.03
N ARG A 12 2.04 9.29 -16.87
CA ARG A 12 2.03 9.46 -18.32
C ARG A 12 0.92 8.66 -19.00
N ALA A 13 0.48 7.59 -18.37
CA ALA A 13 -0.50 6.67 -18.92
C ALA A 13 -1.94 7.14 -18.72
N GLY A 14 -2.22 7.81 -17.60
CA GLY A 14 -3.52 8.37 -17.27
C GLY A 14 -3.42 9.45 -16.21
N ASP A 15 -4.55 10.07 -15.86
CA ASP A 15 -4.61 11.03 -14.77
C ASP A 15 -4.40 10.31 -13.42
N VAL A 16 -3.54 10.87 -12.57
CA VAL A 16 -3.27 10.33 -11.24
C VAL A 16 -3.53 11.43 -10.23
N SER A 17 -4.65 11.33 -9.54
CA SER A 17 -5.13 12.31 -8.57
C SER A 17 -4.21 12.44 -7.35
N ALA A 18 -3.63 11.33 -6.91
CA ALA A 18 -2.70 11.30 -5.78
C ALA A 18 -1.77 10.08 -5.85
N MET A 19 -0.60 10.20 -5.21
CA MET A 19 0.33 9.11 -5.00
C MET A 19 0.88 9.15 -3.58
N HIS A 20 1.23 8.00 -3.01
CA HIS A 20 1.92 7.92 -1.72
C HIS A 20 2.82 6.69 -1.67
N ASP A 21 4.05 6.84 -1.20
CA ASP A 21 4.93 5.70 -0.92
C ASP A 21 4.56 5.05 0.43
N ALA A 22 4.58 3.72 0.51
CA ALA A 22 4.16 3.00 1.71
C ALA A 22 5.33 2.68 2.66
N THR A 23 6.11 3.68 3.06
CA THR A 23 7.36 3.50 3.83
C THR A 23 7.11 3.09 5.28
N GLU A 24 7.29 4.00 6.25
CA GLU A 24 7.11 3.69 7.67
C GLU A 24 5.61 3.52 7.99
N GLY A 25 5.26 2.48 8.74
CA GLY A 25 3.86 2.13 9.00
C GLY A 25 3.19 1.37 7.84
N GLY A 26 3.93 1.11 6.76
CA GLY A 26 3.55 0.23 5.67
C GLY A 26 2.38 0.70 4.82
N VAL A 27 1.75 -0.24 4.13
CA VAL A 27 0.62 0.03 3.22
C VAL A 27 -0.57 0.60 3.98
N LEU A 28 -0.86 0.09 5.18
CA LEU A 28 -1.98 0.58 5.98
C LEU A 28 -1.74 2.01 6.46
N GLY A 29 -0.52 2.35 6.88
CA GLY A 29 -0.17 3.73 7.25
C GLY A 29 -0.40 4.70 6.11
N ALA A 30 0.17 4.41 4.93
CA ALA A 30 0.01 5.26 3.75
C ALA A 30 -1.45 5.40 3.29
N LEU A 31 -2.27 4.35 3.40
CA LEU A 31 -3.71 4.44 3.12
C LEU A 31 -4.41 5.42 4.07
N HIS A 32 -4.13 5.34 5.37
CA HIS A 32 -4.70 6.26 6.36
C HIS A 32 -4.22 7.69 6.14
N GLU A 33 -2.97 7.90 5.79
CA GLU A 33 -2.41 9.22 5.47
C GLU A 33 -3.08 9.83 4.23
N MET A 34 -3.27 9.04 3.16
CA MET A 34 -4.02 9.46 1.97
C MET A 34 -5.47 9.79 2.31
N ALA A 35 -6.17 8.93 3.06
CA ALA A 35 -7.55 9.11 3.46
C ALA A 35 -7.73 10.41 4.28
N ALA A 36 -6.89 10.60 5.30
CA ALA A 36 -6.91 11.77 6.17
C ALA A 36 -6.56 13.06 5.41
N SER A 37 -5.56 13.03 4.52
CA SER A 37 -5.17 14.21 3.74
C SER A 37 -6.26 14.66 2.77
N ALA A 38 -7.06 13.73 2.23
CA ALA A 38 -8.10 14.03 1.26
C ALA A 38 -9.50 14.19 1.90
N GLY A 39 -9.69 13.82 3.18
CA GLY A 39 -11.00 13.83 3.82
C GLY A 39 -11.96 12.83 3.19
N VAL A 40 -11.47 11.62 2.89
CA VAL A 40 -12.20 10.56 2.20
C VAL A 40 -12.10 9.24 2.95
N ARG A 41 -12.95 8.29 2.57
CA ARG A 41 -12.82 6.89 2.97
C ARG A 41 -12.15 6.09 1.86
N ILE A 42 -11.28 5.15 2.23
CA ILE A 42 -10.70 4.19 1.30
C ILE A 42 -11.15 2.77 1.69
N ALA A 43 -11.87 2.10 0.79
CA ALA A 43 -12.28 0.71 0.96
C ALA A 43 -11.34 -0.19 0.15
N VAL A 44 -10.68 -1.14 0.82
CA VAL A 44 -9.61 -1.99 0.29
C VAL A 44 -10.01 -3.45 0.34
N ASP A 45 -9.72 -4.17 -0.73
CA ASP A 45 -9.75 -5.62 -0.86
C ASP A 45 -8.31 -6.14 -0.75
N SER A 46 -8.04 -6.90 0.32
CA SER A 46 -6.71 -7.44 0.60
C SER A 46 -6.23 -8.46 -0.43
N GLU A 47 -7.15 -9.16 -1.13
CA GLU A 47 -6.80 -10.15 -2.14
C GLU A 47 -6.28 -9.50 -3.42
N ALA A 48 -6.71 -8.27 -3.71
CA ALA A 48 -6.27 -7.49 -4.85
C ALA A 48 -4.89 -6.81 -4.63
N VAL A 49 -4.38 -6.78 -3.39
CA VAL A 49 -3.07 -6.18 -3.10
C VAL A 49 -1.95 -7.19 -3.39
N PRO A 50 -0.99 -6.86 -4.28
CA PRO A 50 0.09 -7.78 -4.61
C PRO A 50 1.06 -7.94 -3.44
N PHE A 51 0.99 -9.10 -2.78
CA PHE A 51 1.97 -9.56 -1.78
C PHE A 51 2.78 -10.73 -2.33
N GLN A 52 4.10 -10.66 -2.18
CA GLN A 52 4.95 -11.80 -2.49
C GLN A 52 4.76 -12.90 -1.42
N PRO A 53 4.68 -14.20 -1.80
CA PRO A 53 4.50 -15.28 -0.82
C PRO A 53 5.53 -15.27 0.32
N ALA A 54 6.80 -15.03 -0.01
CA ALA A 54 7.88 -14.94 0.97
C ALA A 54 7.68 -13.82 2.00
N VAL A 55 7.00 -12.71 1.65
CA VAL A 55 6.67 -11.64 2.60
C VAL A 55 5.65 -12.14 3.63
N ARG A 56 4.61 -12.86 3.18
CA ARG A 56 3.60 -13.42 4.09
C ARG A 56 4.23 -14.43 5.04
N GLU A 57 5.00 -15.37 4.51
CA GLU A 57 5.71 -16.40 5.29
C GLU A 57 6.69 -15.79 6.30
N THR A 58 7.45 -14.77 5.89
CA THR A 58 8.40 -14.08 6.78
C THR A 58 7.66 -13.33 7.89
N CYS A 59 6.59 -12.61 7.56
CA CYS A 59 5.79 -11.89 8.54
C CYS A 59 5.13 -12.83 9.55
N GLU A 60 4.60 -13.97 9.10
CA GLU A 60 4.05 -15.01 9.96
C GLU A 60 5.12 -15.58 10.91
N ALA A 61 6.27 -15.97 10.38
CA ALA A 61 7.38 -16.50 11.18
C ALA A 61 7.89 -15.51 12.24
N LEU A 62 7.81 -14.21 11.96
CA LEU A 62 8.23 -13.13 12.86
C LEU A 62 7.10 -12.60 13.75
N SER A 63 5.88 -13.12 13.63
CA SER A 63 4.68 -12.56 14.28
C SER A 63 4.54 -11.06 14.03
N MET A 64 4.78 -10.64 12.78
CA MET A 64 4.78 -9.26 12.32
C MET A 64 3.56 -9.02 11.43
N ASN A 65 2.86 -7.89 11.59
CA ASN A 65 1.74 -7.57 10.71
C ASN A 65 2.27 -7.06 9.35
N PRO A 66 2.00 -7.75 8.22
CA PRO A 66 2.54 -7.38 6.91
C PRO A 66 2.00 -6.04 6.38
N TRP A 67 0.81 -5.60 6.82
CA TRP A 67 0.21 -4.34 6.39
C TRP A 67 0.86 -3.11 7.02
N ARG A 68 1.53 -3.31 8.15
CA ARG A 68 2.17 -2.26 8.97
C ARG A 68 3.70 -2.30 8.92
N ALA A 69 4.26 -3.28 8.23
CA ALA A 69 5.70 -3.43 8.10
C ALA A 69 6.24 -2.41 7.11
N THR A 70 7.41 -1.83 7.43
CA THR A 70 8.18 -0.98 6.53
C THR A 70 8.25 -1.58 5.14
N THR A 71 7.91 -0.78 4.14
CA THR A 71 8.19 -1.13 2.74
C THR A 71 9.28 -0.23 2.17
N SER A 72 10.09 -0.80 1.28
CA SER A 72 11.08 -0.05 0.50
C SER A 72 10.81 -0.27 -0.97
N GLY A 73 9.85 0.48 -1.51
CA GLY A 73 9.50 0.43 -2.93
C GLY A 73 8.07 0.00 -3.25
N SER A 74 7.09 0.35 -2.41
CA SER A 74 5.66 0.23 -2.73
C SER A 74 5.06 1.61 -2.96
N LEU A 75 4.15 1.73 -3.92
CA LEU A 75 3.50 2.98 -4.31
C LEU A 75 1.97 2.78 -4.35
N LEU A 76 1.24 3.63 -3.66
CA LEU A 76 -0.20 3.77 -3.76
C LEU A 76 -0.54 4.84 -4.79
N LEU A 77 -1.57 4.59 -5.59
CA LEU A 77 -2.05 5.47 -6.66
C LEU A 77 -3.56 5.64 -6.51
N ALA A 78 -4.04 6.89 -6.54
CA ALA A 78 -5.45 7.20 -6.71
C ALA A 78 -5.69 7.65 -8.16
N VAL A 79 -6.48 6.89 -8.91
CA VAL A 79 -6.66 7.04 -10.36
C VAL A 79 -8.17 7.13 -10.66
N PRO A 80 -8.63 8.06 -11.51
CA PRO A 80 -10.00 8.07 -11.99
C PRO A 80 -10.38 6.74 -12.68
N PRO A 81 -11.60 6.23 -12.52
CA PRO A 81 -12.00 4.92 -13.06
C PRO A 81 -11.72 4.71 -14.55
N GLU A 82 -11.84 5.78 -15.35
CA GLU A 82 -11.59 5.77 -16.79
C GLU A 82 -10.12 5.51 -17.20
N ASP A 83 -9.17 5.80 -16.30
CA ASP A 83 -7.74 5.72 -16.56
C ASP A 83 -7.06 4.52 -15.88
N VAL A 84 -7.79 3.78 -15.04
CA VAL A 84 -7.26 2.62 -14.28
C VAL A 84 -6.61 1.60 -15.21
N ASP A 85 -7.30 1.19 -16.28
CA ASP A 85 -6.79 0.17 -17.21
C ASP A 85 -5.50 0.61 -17.90
N ALA A 86 -5.40 1.89 -18.27
CA ALA A 86 -4.21 2.45 -18.91
C ALA A 86 -3.01 2.49 -17.95
N VAL A 87 -3.23 2.89 -16.69
CA VAL A 87 -2.20 2.92 -15.65
C VAL A 87 -1.73 1.51 -15.29
N VAL A 88 -2.65 0.55 -15.13
CA VAL A 88 -2.31 -0.85 -14.88
C VAL A 88 -1.46 -1.42 -16.01
N ALA A 89 -1.90 -1.24 -17.27
CA ALA A 89 -1.15 -1.71 -18.43
C ALA A 89 0.28 -1.12 -18.49
N ALA A 90 0.44 0.16 -18.17
CA ALA A 90 1.76 0.81 -18.15
C ALA A 90 2.70 0.26 -17.06
N LEU A 91 2.16 -0.17 -15.92
CA LEU A 91 2.93 -0.80 -14.85
C LEU A 91 3.25 -2.28 -15.17
N ASP A 92 2.31 -2.98 -15.78
CA ASP A 92 2.48 -4.36 -16.27
C ASP A 92 3.55 -4.44 -17.38
N ASP A 93 3.57 -3.50 -18.33
CA ASP A 93 4.60 -3.40 -19.37
C ASP A 93 6.01 -3.20 -18.78
N ARG A 94 6.09 -2.65 -17.57
CA ARG A 94 7.34 -2.50 -16.81
C ARG A 94 7.68 -3.72 -15.95
N GLY A 95 6.81 -4.73 -15.93
CA GLY A 95 6.91 -5.89 -15.05
C GLY A 95 6.78 -5.53 -13.58
N THR A 96 6.08 -4.43 -13.26
CA THR A 96 5.85 -4.00 -11.88
C THR A 96 4.55 -4.62 -11.38
N PRO A 97 4.58 -5.45 -10.31
CA PRO A 97 3.36 -6.00 -9.74
C PRO A 97 2.40 -4.88 -9.33
N VAL A 98 1.18 -4.92 -9.86
CA VAL A 98 0.13 -3.94 -9.63
C VAL A 98 -1.18 -4.64 -9.36
N GLY A 99 -2.03 -4.03 -8.53
CA GLY A 99 -3.38 -4.50 -8.28
C GLY A 99 -4.32 -3.32 -8.04
N VAL A 100 -5.55 -3.44 -8.50
CA VAL A 100 -6.61 -2.46 -8.23
C VAL A 100 -7.19 -2.77 -6.85
N ALA A 101 -6.52 -2.24 -5.83
CA ALA A 101 -6.72 -2.62 -4.43
C ALA A 101 -8.09 -2.24 -3.85
N GLY A 102 -8.83 -1.33 -4.48
CA GLY A 102 -10.06 -0.82 -3.87
C GLY A 102 -10.58 0.46 -4.51
N ARG A 103 -11.36 1.21 -3.74
CA ARG A 103 -12.01 2.44 -4.18
C ARG A 103 -12.07 3.51 -3.10
N ILE A 104 -12.19 4.75 -3.55
CA ILE A 104 -12.39 5.93 -2.71
C ILE A 104 -13.90 6.22 -2.59
N GLU A 105 -14.36 6.50 -1.39
CA GLU A 105 -15.76 6.77 -1.05
C GLU A 105 -15.89 8.05 -0.21
N ALA A 106 -17.11 8.59 -0.15
CA ALA A 106 -17.41 9.68 0.79
C ALA A 106 -17.35 9.17 2.24
N GLY A 107 -16.73 9.94 3.13
CA GLY A 107 -16.54 9.58 4.54
C GLY A 107 -15.10 9.81 4.96
N GLU A 108 -14.68 9.12 6.02
CA GLU A 108 -13.31 9.17 6.55
C GLU A 108 -12.86 7.75 6.92
N GLY A 109 -11.55 7.55 7.00
CA GLY A 109 -10.91 6.32 7.45
C GLY A 109 -10.64 5.29 6.37
N VAL A 110 -10.18 4.11 6.79
CA VAL A 110 -9.83 3.00 5.90
C VAL A 110 -10.57 1.74 6.35
N VAL A 111 -11.26 1.12 5.39
CA VAL A 111 -11.93 -0.15 5.57
C VAL A 111 -11.14 -1.21 4.81
N LEU A 112 -10.69 -2.26 5.50
CA LEU A 112 -9.99 -3.40 4.90
C LEU A 112 -10.88 -4.63 5.01
N ASP A 113 -11.23 -5.25 3.88
CA ASP A 113 -12.08 -6.44 3.81
C ASP A 113 -13.45 -6.30 4.50
N GLY A 114 -13.98 -5.07 4.53
CA GLY A 114 -15.24 -4.74 5.19
C GLY A 114 -15.12 -4.39 6.68
N GLU A 115 -13.92 -4.43 7.25
CA GLU A 115 -13.65 -4.06 8.64
C GLU A 115 -12.98 -2.67 8.72
N GLU A 116 -13.50 -1.80 9.59
CA GLU A 116 -12.87 -0.50 9.88
C GLU A 116 -11.51 -0.73 10.53
N THR A 117 -10.52 0.07 10.13
CA THR A 117 -9.16 0.00 10.65
C THR A 117 -8.74 1.31 11.29
N GLU A 118 -7.67 1.28 12.08
CA GLU A 118 -7.08 2.47 12.70
C GLU A 118 -5.70 2.76 12.10
N PRO A 119 -5.27 4.03 12.07
CA PRO A 119 -3.90 4.37 11.74
C PRO A 119 -2.92 3.59 12.62
N PRO A 120 -1.83 3.01 12.06
CA PRO A 120 -0.85 2.31 12.86
C PRO A 120 -0.19 3.21 13.90
N ASP A 121 -0.11 2.77 15.16
CA ASP A 121 0.64 3.48 16.22
C ASP A 121 2.17 3.52 15.98
N GLY A 122 2.64 2.80 14.96
CA GLY A 122 4.04 2.67 14.58
C GLY A 122 4.28 1.49 13.64
N ASP A 123 5.50 1.42 13.12
CA ASP A 123 5.94 0.36 12.20
C ASP A 123 6.09 -0.99 12.90
N ALA A 124 5.52 -2.04 12.30
CA ALA A 124 5.59 -3.39 12.87
C ALA A 124 7.01 -4.00 12.82
N SER A 125 7.93 -3.42 12.04
CA SER A 125 9.30 -3.90 11.88
C SER A 125 10.18 -3.56 13.08
N TRP A 126 9.93 -2.45 13.78
CA TRP A 126 10.77 -2.01 14.90
C TRP A 126 10.75 -2.98 16.09
N PRO A 127 9.60 -3.44 16.61
CA PRO A 127 9.58 -4.39 17.72
C PRO A 127 10.21 -5.74 17.38
N VAL A 128 10.13 -6.14 16.10
CA VAL A 128 10.77 -7.36 15.61
C VAL A 128 12.28 -7.19 15.59
N TYR A 129 12.77 -6.07 15.07
CA TYR A 129 14.19 -5.74 15.06
C TYR A 129 14.79 -5.71 16.46
N GLU A 130 14.14 -5.02 17.41
CA GLU A 130 14.57 -4.96 18.81
C GLU A 130 14.67 -6.36 19.43
N ARG A 131 13.62 -7.19 19.29
CA ARG A 131 13.60 -8.56 19.82
C ARG A 131 14.70 -9.43 19.24
N LEU A 132 15.02 -9.28 17.96
CA LEU A 132 16.06 -10.06 17.29
C LEU A 132 17.47 -9.59 17.70
N LEU A 133 17.66 -8.31 17.99
CA LEU A 133 18.92 -7.80 18.53
C LEU A 133 19.16 -8.28 19.96
N ASP A 134 18.14 -8.26 20.81
CA ASP A 134 18.24 -8.70 22.21
C ASP A 134 18.46 -10.21 22.36
N GLY A 135 18.05 -10.98 21.34
CA GLY A 135 18.22 -12.43 21.27
C GLY A 135 19.51 -12.91 20.58
N ALA A 136 20.36 -12.00 20.07
CA ALA A 136 21.57 -12.29 19.31
C ALA A 136 22.87 -12.29 20.16
#